data_AF-A0A484ZML0-F1
#
_entry.id   AF-A0A484ZML0-F1
#
_cell.length_a   1.000
_cell.length_b   1.000
_cell.length_c   1.000
_cell.angle_alpha   90.00
_cell.angle_beta   90.00
_cell.angle_gamma   90.00
#
_symmetry.space_group_name_H-M   'P 1'
#
loop_
_entity.id
_entity.type
_entity.pdbx_description
1 polymer ?
#
loop_
_entity_poly.entity_id
_entity_poly.type
_entity_poly.pdbx_seq_one_letter_code
_entity_poly.pdbx_strand_id
1 'polypeptide(L)'
;MAITLHPSLASANQLRLGATLRRLDALAPGSVHLDIEDTSFIRNITFGLKTVTQVAEATSIPLSFHLMLANPFPWIEWLKPLKPGGYLFMLKP
;
A
#
# COMPACT_ATOMS: atom_id res chain seq x y z
N MET A 1 26.31 -4.70 -1.22
CA MET A 1 25.08 -3.94 -1.49
C MET A 1 23.98 -4.56 -0.64
N ALA A 2 23.30 -3.80 0.21
CA ALA A 2 22.21 -4.32 1.03
C ALA A 2 20.92 -4.40 0.19
N ILE A 3 20.17 -5.48 0.32
CA ILE A 3 18.89 -5.68 -0.37
C ILE A 3 17.77 -5.22 0.55
N THR A 4 16.89 -4.34 0.06
CA THR A 4 15.69 -3.89 0.77
C THR A 4 14.45 -4.47 0.11
N LEU A 5 13.52 -5.01 0.90
CA LEU A 5 12.28 -5.60 0.42
C LEU A 5 11.07 -4.73 0.80
N HIS A 6 10.10 -4.64 -0.10
CA HIS A 6 8.83 -3.94 0.08
C HIS A 6 7.66 -4.88 -0.26
N PRO A 7 7.23 -5.75 0.66
CA PRO A 7 6.21 -6.77 0.37
C PRO A 7 4.85 -6.15 0.01
N SER A 8 4.23 -6.59 -1.10
CA SER A 8 2.86 -6.16 -1.45
C SER A 8 1.82 -6.87 -0.58
N LEU A 9 0.98 -6.08 0.07
CA LEU A 9 -0.14 -6.57 0.88
C LEU A 9 -1.30 -7.08 0.01
N ALA A 10 -1.36 -6.71 -1.28
CA ALA A 10 -2.35 -7.23 -2.22
C ALA A 10 -2.24 -8.76 -2.37
N SER A 11 -1.01 -9.30 -2.29
CA SER A 11 -0.72 -10.75 -2.34
C SER A 11 -1.04 -11.49 -1.04
N ALA A 12 -1.42 -10.80 0.03
CA ALA A 12 -1.73 -11.42 1.31
C ALA A 12 -3.10 -12.11 1.31
N ASN A 13 -3.32 -13.00 2.28
CA ASN A 13 -4.67 -13.45 2.59
C ASN A 13 -5.48 -12.28 3.18
N GLN A 14 -6.43 -11.76 2.39
CA GLN A 14 -7.24 -10.60 2.74
C GLN A 14 -8.12 -10.82 3.98
N LEU A 15 -8.49 -12.07 4.28
CA LEU A 15 -9.23 -12.41 5.50
C LEU A 15 -8.35 -12.36 6.76
N ARG A 16 -7.02 -12.18 6.62
CA ARG A 16 -6.05 -12.26 7.72
C ARG A 16 -4.97 -11.16 7.67
N LEU A 17 -5.28 -9.98 7.12
CA LEU A 17 -4.30 -8.88 6.95
C LEU A 17 -3.55 -8.52 8.25
N GLY A 18 -4.24 -8.38 9.39
CA GLY A 18 -3.59 -8.07 10.66
C GLY A 18 -2.60 -9.14 11.13
N ALA A 19 -2.84 -10.41 10.82
CA ALA A 19 -1.88 -11.47 11.11
C ALA A 19 -0.67 -11.42 10.17
N THR A 20 -0.88 -11.05 8.91
CA THR A 20 0.21 -10.81 7.94
C THR A 20 1.10 -9.64 8.40
N LEU A 21 0.51 -8.51 8.81
CA LEU A 21 1.25 -7.34 9.30
C LEU A 21 2.13 -7.69 10.51
N ARG A 22 1.61 -8.45 11.49
CA ARG A 22 2.41 -8.93 12.64
C ARG A 22 3.59 -9.81 12.24
N ARG A 23 3.44 -10.64 11.20
CA ARG A 23 4.54 -11.46 10.69
C ARG A 23 5.60 -10.62 9.99
N LEU A 24 5.18 -9.58 9.27
CA LEU A 24 6.08 -8.66 8.58
C LEU A 24 6.89 -7.80 9.56
N ASP A 25 6.32 -7.44 10.70
CA ASP A 25 7.01 -6.62 11.71
C ASP A 25 8.31 -7.28 12.20
N ALA A 26 8.29 -8.61 12.40
CA ALA A 26 9.46 -9.39 12.77
C ALA A 26 10.56 -9.46 11.69
N LEU A 27 10.26 -9.07 10.44
CA LEU A 27 11.18 -9.12 9.31
C LEU A 27 11.79 -7.75 8.97
N ALA A 28 11.33 -6.68 9.62
CA ALA A 28 11.79 -5.30 9.40
C ALA A 28 11.93 -4.91 7.90
N PRO A 29 10.87 -5.04 7.08
CA PRO A 29 10.94 -4.65 5.68
C PRO A 29 11.11 -3.13 5.53
N GLY A 30 11.54 -2.69 4.36
CA GLY A 30 11.65 -1.25 4.07
C GLY A 30 10.30 -0.54 4.14
N SER A 31 9.25 -1.16 3.60
CA SER A 31 7.86 -0.73 3.76
C SER A 31 6.89 -1.89 3.48
N VAL A 32 5.62 -1.73 3.88
CA VAL A 32 4.51 -2.52 3.32
C VAL A 32 3.99 -1.79 2.08
N HIS A 33 3.94 -2.49 0.96
CA HIS A 33 3.46 -1.94 -0.31
C HIS A 33 1.96 -2.15 -0.47
N LEU A 34 1.25 -1.09 -0.87
CA LEU A 34 -0.21 -1.06 -1.03
C LEU A 34 -0.57 -0.62 -2.44
N ASP A 35 -1.16 -1.54 -3.20
CA ASP A 35 -1.71 -1.28 -4.53
C ASP A 35 -3.12 -0.69 -4.41
N ILE A 36 -3.33 0.48 -4.99
CA ILE A 36 -4.61 1.19 -5.02
C ILE A 36 -5.09 1.26 -6.47
N GLU A 37 -6.18 0.55 -6.74
CA GLU A 37 -6.68 0.27 -8.10
C GLU A 37 -8.17 0.59 -8.17
N ASP A 38 -8.61 1.22 -9.27
CA ASP A 38 -10.00 1.65 -9.48
C ASP A 38 -10.60 1.13 -10.80
N THR A 39 -10.05 0.05 -11.36
CA THR A 39 -10.34 -0.50 -12.70
C THR A 39 -9.83 0.27 -13.91
N SER A 40 -9.33 1.50 -13.75
CA SER A 40 -8.98 2.34 -14.90
C SER A 40 -7.71 1.89 -15.64
N PHE A 41 -6.77 1.21 -14.97
CA PHE A 41 -5.54 0.69 -15.57
C PHE A 41 -5.53 -0.85 -15.69
N ILE A 42 -6.09 -1.55 -14.70
CA ILE A 42 -6.14 -3.01 -14.60
C ILE A 42 -7.57 -3.40 -14.24
N ARG A 43 -8.06 -4.58 -14.62
CA ARG A 43 -9.41 -5.06 -14.26
C ARG A 43 -9.47 -5.59 -12.82
N ASN A 44 -9.19 -4.72 -11.85
CA ASN A 44 -9.22 -5.04 -10.44
C ASN A 44 -9.56 -3.81 -9.57
N ILE A 45 -10.03 -4.07 -8.35
CA ILE A 45 -10.21 -3.08 -7.27
C ILE A 45 -9.59 -3.70 -6.03
N THR A 46 -8.58 -3.03 -5.46
CA THR A 46 -7.80 -3.60 -4.35
C THR A 46 -8.11 -2.91 -3.02
N PHE A 47 -7.38 -1.84 -2.67
CA PHE A 47 -7.56 -1.18 -1.38
C PHE A 47 -8.28 0.16 -1.51
N GLY A 48 -9.31 0.36 -0.68
CA GLY A 48 -9.90 1.68 -0.43
C GLY A 48 -9.25 2.37 0.77
N LEU A 49 -9.50 3.68 0.94
CA LEU A 49 -8.98 4.45 2.08
C LEU A 49 -9.29 3.81 3.44
N LYS A 50 -10.49 3.25 3.62
CA LYS A 50 -10.87 2.57 4.88
C LYS A 50 -9.88 1.47 5.25
N THR A 51 -9.54 0.59 4.31
CA THR A 51 -8.60 -0.50 4.55
C THR A 51 -7.19 0.04 4.75
N VAL A 52 -6.76 1.03 3.97
CA VAL A 52 -5.46 1.67 4.11
C VAL A 52 -5.27 2.30 5.49
N THR A 53 -6.27 3.03 5.99
CA THR A 53 -6.25 3.63 7.33
C THR A 53 -6.15 2.56 8.41
N GLN A 54 -6.94 1.48 8.31
CA GLN A 54 -6.86 0.37 9.26
C GLN A 54 -5.50 -0.35 9.23
N VAL A 55 -4.88 -0.46 8.06
CA VAL A 55 -3.51 -1.01 7.93
C VAL A 55 -2.52 -0.09 8.62
N ALA A 56 -2.59 1.23 8.39
CA ALA A 56 -1.71 2.21 9.01
C ALA A 56 -1.83 2.26 10.54
N GLU A 57 -3.03 2.04 11.09
CA GLU A 57 -3.25 1.92 12.53
C GLU A 57 -2.71 0.61 13.12
N ALA A 58 -2.62 -0.44 12.31
CA ALA A 58 -2.26 -1.79 12.75
C ALA A 58 -0.76 -2.11 12.67
N THR A 59 0.08 -1.21 12.14
CA THR A 59 1.54 -1.43 12.02
C THR A 59 2.33 -0.13 12.14
N SER A 60 3.55 -0.21 12.67
CA SER A 60 4.54 0.87 12.63
C SER A 60 5.46 0.83 11.41
N ILE A 61 5.35 -0.22 10.58
CA ILE A 61 6.15 -0.34 9.36
C ILE A 61 5.74 0.79 8.39
N PRO A 62 6.71 1.49 7.76
CA PRO A 62 6.38 2.49 6.74
C PRO A 62 5.48 1.91 5.64
N LEU A 63 4.58 2.72 5.09
CA LEU A 63 3.73 2.32 3.98
C LEU A 63 4.23 2.94 2.67
N SER A 64 4.20 2.19 1.58
CA SER A 64 4.39 2.73 0.23
C SER A 64 3.16 2.45 -0.63
N PHE A 65 2.81 3.39 -1.50
CA PHE A 65 1.57 3.34 -2.27
C PHE A 65 1.86 3.29 -3.76
N HIS A 66 1.19 2.37 -4.46
CA HIS A 66 1.17 2.33 -5.91
C HIS A 66 -0.22 2.68 -6.41
N LEU A 67 -0.32 3.83 -7.08
CA LEU A 67 -1.57 4.41 -7.52
C LEU A 67 -1.79 4.08 -9.00
N MET A 68 -2.75 3.21 -9.25
CA MET A 68 -3.22 2.78 -10.57
C MET A 68 -4.66 3.28 -10.76
N LEU A 69 -4.79 4.61 -10.81
CA LEU A 69 -6.05 5.34 -10.68
C LEU A 69 -6.20 6.37 -11.79
N ALA A 70 -7.43 6.57 -12.29
CA ALA A 70 -7.69 7.53 -13.36
C ALA A 70 -7.35 8.97 -12.94
N ASN A 71 -7.56 9.29 -11.66
CA ASN A 71 -7.18 10.56 -11.05
C ASN A 71 -6.49 10.32 -9.70
N PRO A 72 -5.14 10.25 -9.66
CA PRO A 72 -4.41 9.93 -8.44
C PRO A 72 -4.21 11.14 -7.50
N PHE A 73 -4.39 12.38 -7.96
CA PHE A 73 -4.06 13.57 -7.16
C PHE A 73 -4.83 13.68 -5.84
N PRO A 74 -6.17 13.44 -5.78
CA PRO A 74 -6.90 13.45 -4.51
C PRO A 74 -6.36 12.45 -3.50
N TRP A 75 -5.88 11.29 -3.97
CA TRP A 75 -5.32 10.26 -3.11
C TRP A 75 -4.02 10.69 -2.44
N ILE A 76 -3.19 11.50 -3.10
CA ILE A 76 -1.97 12.03 -2.49
C ILE A 76 -2.33 12.84 -1.23
N GLU A 77 -3.34 13.71 -1.31
CA GLU A 77 -3.76 14.52 -0.16
C GLU A 77 -4.38 13.66 0.94
N TRP A 78 -5.13 12.61 0.59
CA TRP A 78 -5.72 11.70 1.57
C TRP A 78 -4.70 10.80 2.27
N LEU A 79 -3.62 10.44 1.58
CA LEU A 79 -2.58 9.56 2.10
C LEU A 79 -1.45 10.32 2.82
N LYS A 80 -1.27 11.61 2.52
CA LYS A 80 -0.25 12.47 3.12
C LYS A 80 -0.21 12.42 4.67
N PRO A 81 -1.34 12.41 5.41
CA PRO A 81 -1.31 12.30 6.87
C PRO A 81 -0.64 11.01 7.39
N LEU A 82 -0.60 9.95 6.57
CA LEU A 82 -0.01 8.66 6.92
C LEU A 82 1.52 8.62 6.79
N LYS A 83 2.16 9.72 6.35
CA LYS A 83 3.62 9.85 6.18
C LYS A 83 4.24 8.68 5.38
N PRO A 84 3.80 8.45 4.13
CA PRO A 84 4.31 7.35 3.32
C PRO A 84 5.82 7.39 3.11
N GLY A 85 6.41 6.20 3.01
CA GLY A 85 7.80 5.99 2.56
C GLY A 85 7.99 6.21 1.06
N GLY A 86 6.91 6.32 0.27
CA GLY A 86 6.97 6.67 -1.14
C GLY A 86 5.64 6.51 -1.88
N TYR A 87 5.55 7.14 -3.04
CA TYR A 87 4.46 6.99 -4.01
C TYR A 87 5.01 6.52 -5.35
N LEU A 88 4.33 5.56 -5.97
CA LEU A 88 4.55 5.14 -7.35
C LEU A 88 3.25 5.36 -8.13
N PHE A 89 3.35 5.88 -9.35
CA PHE A 89 2.20 6.17 -10.20
C PHE A 89 2.30 5.39 -11.50
N MET A 90 1.19 4.87 -11.97
CA MET A 90 1.08 4.41 -13.34
C MET A 90 0.66 5.58 -14.22
N LEU A 91 1.54 5.98 -15.14
CA LEU A 91 1.21 6.97 -16.17
C LEU A 91 0.72 6.23 -17.41
N LYS A 92 -0.48 6.58 -17.89
CA LYS A 92 -0.90 6.18 -19.23
C LYS A 92 -0.26 7.15 -20.23
N PRO A 93 0.33 6.64 -21.33
CA PRO A 93 0.75 7.49 -22.44
C PRO A 93 -0.43 8.22 -23.09
#